data_AF-A0A1V5GZX7-F1
#
_entry.id   AF-A0A1V5GZX7-F1
#
_cell.length_a   1.000
_cell.length_b   1.000
_cell.length_c   1.000
_cell.angle_alpha   90.00
_cell.angle_beta   90.00
_cell.angle_gamma   90.00
#
_symmetry.space_group_name_H-M   'P 1'
#
loop_
_entity.id
_entity.type
_entity.pdbx_description
1 polymer ?
#
loop_
_entity_poly.entity_id
_entity_poly.type
_entity_poly.pdbx_seq_one_letter_code
_entity_poly.pdbx_strand_id
1 'polypeptide(L)'
;MPWKPDTPAGRTRQFSPVTADYVYIRLHGSRKLYASEYTETELMSWAQRIRSWDRDAYVYFDNDFMGYAPKNALRLREMLS
;
A
#
# COMPACT_ATOMS: atom_id res chain seq x y z
N MET A 1 53.23 15.00 2.99
CA MET A 1 52.08 14.35 3.67
C MET A 1 50.96 14.19 2.65
N PRO A 2 50.65 12.98 2.12
CA PRO A 2 49.45 12.79 1.33
C PRO A 2 48.30 12.36 2.24
N TRP A 3 47.17 13.05 2.10
CA TRP A 3 45.89 12.78 2.75
C TRP A 3 45.28 11.48 2.20
N LYS A 4 44.83 10.58 3.09
CA LYS A 4 43.98 9.41 2.78
C LYS A 4 42.56 9.69 3.29
N PRO A 5 41.51 9.55 2.47
CA PRO A 5 40.16 9.42 2.99
C PRO A 5 39.90 7.97 3.40
N ASP A 6 40.07 7.68 4.69
CA ASP A 6 39.42 6.53 5.30
C ASP A 6 38.01 6.97 5.72
N THR A 7 37.02 6.67 4.90
CA THR A 7 35.63 6.66 5.38
C THR A 7 34.91 5.49 4.71
N PRO A 8 34.45 4.48 5.47
CA PRO A 8 33.62 3.46 4.88
C PRO A 8 32.31 4.14 4.47
N ALA A 9 31.96 4.03 3.19
CA ALA A 9 30.70 4.48 2.65
C ALA A 9 29.56 3.92 3.52
N GLY A 10 29.03 4.79 4.38
CA GLY A 10 27.95 4.47 5.30
C GLY A 10 26.76 4.01 4.48
N ARG A 11 26.43 2.72 4.59
CA ARG A 11 25.24 2.13 4.00
C ARG A 11 24.05 2.76 4.72
N THR A 12 23.50 3.86 4.18
CA THR A 12 22.35 4.54 4.77
C THR A 12 21.15 3.61 4.71
N ARG A 13 20.87 2.92 5.82
CA ARG A 13 19.52 2.39 6.08
C ARG A 13 18.61 3.60 6.14
N GLN A 14 17.84 3.83 5.08
CA GLN A 14 16.74 4.80 5.13
C GLN A 14 15.70 4.26 6.12
N PHE A 15 15.80 4.67 7.38
CA PHE A 15 14.70 4.57 8.30
C PHE A 15 13.77 5.75 8.01
N SER A 16 12.76 5.51 7.18
CA SER A 16 11.66 6.47 7.09
C SER A 16 10.91 6.42 8.43
N PRO A 17 10.82 7.52 9.20
CA PRO A 17 10.07 7.52 10.44
C PRO A 17 8.60 7.20 10.14
N VAL A 18 7.98 6.38 10.99
CA VAL A 18 6.54 6.17 10.94
C VAL A 18 5.88 7.49 11.34
N THR A 19 5.15 8.11 10.41
CA THR A 19 4.59 9.45 10.59
C THR A 19 3.16 9.47 11.10
N ALA A 20 2.50 8.30 11.19
CA ALA A 20 1.11 8.18 11.55
C ALA A 20 0.83 6.89 12.32
N ASP A 21 -0.15 6.95 13.22
CA ASP A 21 -0.65 5.80 13.98
C ASP A 21 -1.69 4.98 13.20
N TYR A 22 -2.03 5.41 11.98
CA TYR A 22 -2.94 4.75 11.05
C TYR A 22 -2.22 4.31 9.77
N VAL A 23 -2.85 3.39 9.02
CA VAL A 23 -2.41 2.98 7.69
C VAL A 23 -3.23 3.71 6.64
N TYR A 24 -2.56 4.22 5.61
CA TYR A 24 -3.20 4.85 4.46
C TYR A 24 -2.81 4.12 3.18
N ILE A 25 -3.80 3.64 2.42
CA ILE A 25 -3.59 2.81 1.22
C ILE A 25 -4.29 3.47 0.03
N ARG A 26 -3.58 3.58 -1.09
CA ARG A 26 -4.16 3.91 -2.40
C ARG A 26 -4.01 2.74 -3.35
N LEU A 27 -5.14 2.26 -3.86
CA LEU A 27 -5.23 1.09 -4.73
C LEU A 27 -5.51 1.55 -6.16
N HIS A 28 -4.47 1.57 -6.99
CA HIS A 28 -4.48 2.09 -8.36
C HIS A 28 -4.74 1.01 -9.43
N GLY A 29 -5.15 -0.21 -9.06
CA GLY A 29 -5.31 -1.35 -9.96
C GLY A 29 -4.07 -2.25 -10.05
N SER A 30 -4.28 -3.55 -10.21
CA SER A 30 -3.23 -4.59 -10.02
C SER A 30 -2.46 -4.97 -11.28
N ARG A 31 -3.09 -5.00 -12.47
CA ARG A 31 -2.50 -5.55 -13.72
C ARG A 31 -2.23 -4.51 -14.80
N LYS A 32 -3.10 -3.51 -14.92
CA LYS A 32 -2.85 -2.25 -15.61
C LYS A 32 -3.10 -1.14 -14.59
N LEU A 33 -2.10 -0.28 -14.40
CA LEU A 33 -2.28 0.95 -13.64
C LEU A 33 -3.54 1.65 -14.19
N TYR A 34 -4.46 1.94 -13.28
CA TYR A 34 -5.72 2.66 -13.45
C TYR A 34 -6.88 1.94 -14.17
N ALA A 35 -6.73 0.71 -14.68
CA ALA A 35 -7.75 0.12 -15.58
C ALA A 35 -8.18 -1.31 -15.26
N SER A 36 -7.75 -1.88 -14.12
CA SER A 36 -8.09 -3.26 -13.77
C SER A 36 -9.01 -3.31 -12.55
N GLU A 37 -10.09 -4.06 -12.69
CA GLU A 37 -10.87 -4.57 -11.57
C GLU A 37 -9.99 -5.48 -10.71
N TYR A 38 -10.06 -5.32 -9.39
CA TYR A 38 -9.35 -6.23 -8.48
C TYR A 38 -10.07 -7.58 -8.48
N THR A 39 -9.30 -8.66 -8.54
CA THR A 39 -9.90 -9.99 -8.37
C THR A 39 -10.26 -10.23 -6.91
N GLU A 40 -11.19 -11.15 -6.66
CA GLU A 40 -11.56 -11.59 -5.30
C GLU A 40 -10.33 -11.98 -4.45
N THR A 41 -9.38 -12.70 -5.06
CA THR A 41 -8.13 -13.12 -4.39
C THR A 41 -7.22 -11.95 -4.02
N GLU A 42 -7.17 -10.90 -4.85
CA GLU A 42 -6.42 -9.68 -4.57
C GLU A 42 -7.07 -8.89 -3.43
N LEU A 43 -8.40 -8.74 -3.44
CA LEU A 43 -9.14 -8.09 -2.35
C LEU A 43 -9.01 -8.86 -1.03
N MET A 44 -9.07 -10.19 -1.07
CA MET A 44 -8.86 -11.04 0.11
C MET A 44 -7.46 -10.86 0.70
N SER A 45 -6.44 -10.77 -0.16
CA SER A 45 -5.07 -10.53 0.29
C SER A 45 -4.93 -9.17 0.98
N TRP A 46 -5.63 -8.14 0.49
CA TRP A 46 -5.69 -6.85 1.16
C TRP A 46 -6.46 -6.90 2.48
N ALA A 47 -7.59 -7.59 2.53
CA ALA A 47 -8.36 -7.76 3.76
C ALA A 47 -7.53 -8.42 4.88
N GLN A 48 -6.77 -9.46 4.54
CA GLN A 48 -5.86 -10.13 5.49
C GLN A 48 -4.76 -9.19 5.99
N ARG A 49 -4.14 -8.39 5.10
CA ARG A 49 -3.13 -7.41 5.48
C ARG A 49 -3.71 -6.34 6.42
N ILE A 50 -4.88 -5.80 6.08
CA ILE A 50 -5.59 -4.80 6.89
C ILE A 50 -5.84 -5.33 8.30
N ARG A 51 -6.35 -6.56 8.43
CA ARG A 51 -6.57 -7.21 9.74
C ARG A 51 -5.27 -7.42 10.54
N SER A 52 -4.12 -7.54 9.87
CA SER A 52 -2.84 -7.80 10.55
C SER A 52 -2.16 -6.57 11.15
N TRP A 53 -2.55 -5.36 10.75
CA TRP A 53 -1.84 -4.15 11.15
C TRP A 53 -2.20 -3.61 12.53
N ASP A 54 -3.25 -4.14 13.17
CA ASP A 54 -3.73 -3.71 14.50
C ASP A 54 -3.85 -2.19 14.64
N ARG A 55 -4.28 -1.53 13.55
CA ARG A 55 -4.37 -0.08 13.39
C ARG A 55 -5.54 0.25 12.47
N ASP A 56 -6.05 1.46 12.62
CA ASP A 56 -7.03 2.01 11.67
C ASP A 56 -6.41 2.06 10.27
N ALA A 57 -7.17 1.62 9.26
CA ALA A 57 -6.75 1.61 7.87
C ALA A 57 -7.72 2.40 7.01
N TYR A 58 -7.22 3.41 6.31
CA TYR A 58 -7.96 4.19 5.34
C TYR A 58 -7.57 3.74 3.93
N VAL A 59 -8.53 3.16 3.20
CA VAL A 59 -8.30 2.57 1.87
C VAL A 59 -9.05 3.35 0.80
N TYR A 60 -8.32 3.88 -0.17
CA TYR A 60 -8.86 4.63 -1.30
C TYR A 60 -8.61 3.87 -2.60
N PHE A 61 -9.69 3.53 -3.30
CA PHE A 61 -9.62 2.96 -4.64
C PHE A 61 -9.58 4.09 -5.66
N ASP A 62 -8.53 4.09 -6.47
CA ASP A 62 -8.23 5.11 -7.48
C ASP A 62 -8.06 4.43 -8.85
N ASN A 63 -8.87 3.39 -9.07
CA ASN A 63 -8.98 2.61 -10.30
C ASN A 63 -10.38 2.80 -10.92
N ASP A 64 -10.76 4.06 -11.10
CA ASP A 64 -12.10 4.50 -11.48
C ASP A 64 -12.41 4.37 -12.98
N PHE A 65 -11.44 3.97 -13.80
CA PHE A 65 -11.69 3.63 -15.20
C PHE A 65 -12.79 2.54 -15.28
N MET A 66 -13.90 2.84 -15.96
CA MET A 66 -15.11 1.99 -16.03
C MET A 66 -15.90 1.78 -14.72
N GLY A 67 -15.65 2.56 -13.66
CA GLY A 67 -16.43 2.49 -12.42
C GLY A 67 -16.09 1.30 -11.51
N TYR A 68 -14.86 0.77 -11.60
CA TYR A 68 -14.44 -0.35 -10.74
C TYR A 68 -14.18 0.07 -9.29
N ALA A 69 -13.78 1.32 -9.03
CA ALA A 69 -13.42 1.78 -7.69
C ALA A 69 -14.56 1.57 -6.66
N PRO A 70 -15.82 1.98 -6.89
CA PRO A 70 -16.92 1.73 -5.95
C PRO A 70 -17.21 0.23 -5.77
N LYS A 71 -17.16 -0.56 -6.86
CA LYS A 71 -17.39 -2.01 -6.81
C LYS A 71 -16.37 -2.72 -5.92
N ASN A 72 -15.08 -2.40 -6.10
CA ASN A 72 -14.01 -2.97 -5.29
C ASN A 72 -14.09 -2.51 -3.83
N ALA A 73 -14.45 -1.24 -3.59
CA ALA A 73 -14.60 -0.70 -2.24
C ALA A 73 -15.72 -1.39 -1.46
N LEU A 74 -16.89 -1.56 -2.08
CA LEU A 74 -18.00 -2.28 -1.48
C LEU A 74 -17.63 -3.73 -1.19
N ARG A 75 -16.97 -4.38 -2.14
CA ARG A 75 -16.57 -5.77 -1.99
C ARG A 75 -15.52 -5.98 -0.89
N LEU A 76 -14.52 -5.11 -0.81
CA LEU A 76 -13.54 -5.14 0.28
C LEU A 76 -14.21 -4.89 1.63
N ARG A 77 -15.19 -3.98 1.71
CA ARG A 77 -15.96 -3.72 2.94
C ARG A 77 -16.72 -4.96 3.40
N GLU A 78 -17.35 -5.69 2.48
CA GLU A 78 -18.02 -6.96 2.80
C GLU A 78 -17.04 -8.00 3.37
N MET A 79 -15.82 -8.08 2.84
CA MET A 79 -14.78 -8.99 3.35
C MET A 79 -14.22 -8.57 4.72
N LEU A 80 -14.30 -7.28 5.05
CA LEU A 80 -13.80 -6.72 6.32
C LEU A 80 -14.84 -6.72 7.43
N SER A 81 -16.13 -6.86 7.09
CA SER A 81 -17.22 -7.06 8.06
C SER A 81 -17.08 -8.42 8.77
#